data_AF-A0A840V8X6-F1
#
_entry.id   AF-A0A840V8X6-F1
#
_cell.length_a   1.000
_cell.length_b   1.000
_cell.length_c   1.000
_cell.angle_alpha   90.00
_cell.angle_beta   90.00
_cell.angle_gamma   90.00
#
_symmetry.space_group_name_H-M   'P 1'
#
loop_
_entity.id
_entity.type
_entity.pdbx_description
1 polymer ?
#
loop_
_entity_poly.entity_id
_entity_poly.type
_entity_poly.pdbx_seq_one_letter_code
_entity_poly.pdbx_strand_id
1 'polypeptide(L)'
;MTTDEIQAYIDEAVRSRFEGLVTDSMEMMTSDGGDGRFFGKVVAVRYRGLPQVPEIYLAIGTTEEGAQMVKFGRSECVTPMEPELDFLLLKELQISKKESESDGLSA
;
A
#
# COMPACT_ATOMS: atom_id res chain seq x y z
N MET A 1 13.43 0.44 -0.39
CA MET A 1 12.64 -0.06 -1.53
C MET A 1 12.31 1.10 -2.45
N THR A 2 12.23 0.86 -3.75
CA THR A 2 11.78 1.81 -4.77
C THR A 2 10.26 1.92 -4.78
N THR A 3 9.73 2.94 -5.44
CA THR A 3 8.29 3.15 -5.59
C THR A 3 7.59 1.96 -6.27
N ASP A 4 8.17 1.43 -7.35
CA ASP A 4 7.61 0.29 -8.08
C ASP A 4 7.62 -1.00 -7.24
N GLU A 5 8.71 -1.25 -6.48
CA GLU A 5 8.80 -2.42 -5.58
C GLU A 5 7.74 -2.38 -4.49
N ILE A 6 7.53 -1.20 -3.88
CA ILE A 6 6.51 -1.01 -2.85
C ILE A 6 5.11 -1.22 -3.44
N GLN A 7 4.85 -0.63 -4.61
CA GLN A 7 3.56 -0.77 -5.27
C GLN A 7 3.26 -2.23 -5.58
N ALA A 8 4.20 -2.94 -6.21
CA ALA A 8 4.06 -4.35 -6.54
C ALA A 8 3.82 -5.20 -5.28
N TYR A 9 4.54 -4.92 -4.19
CA TYR A 9 4.42 -5.65 -2.94
C TYR A 9 3.01 -5.54 -2.33
N ILE A 10 2.45 -4.33 -2.29
CA ILE A 10 1.12 -4.08 -1.74
C ILE A 10 0.05 -4.60 -2.71
N ASP A 11 0.20 -4.35 -4.01
CA ASP A 11 -0.73 -4.82 -5.05
C ASP A 11 -0.88 -6.34 -5.01
N GLU A 12 0.22 -7.08 -4.91
CA GLU A 12 0.22 -8.54 -4.82
C GLU A 12 -0.53 -9.01 -3.57
N ALA A 13 -0.24 -8.43 -2.40
CA ALA A 13 -0.88 -8.80 -1.14
C ALA A 13 -2.39 -8.53 -1.14
N VAL A 14 -2.81 -7.39 -1.70
CA VAL A 14 -4.22 -7.00 -1.78
C VAL A 14 -4.97 -7.88 -2.78
N ARG A 15 -4.38 -8.14 -3.96
CA ARG A 15 -4.98 -8.98 -5.01
C ARG A 15 -5.03 -10.46 -4.66
N SER A 16 -4.08 -10.97 -3.87
CA SER A 16 -4.14 -12.37 -3.41
C SER A 16 -5.26 -12.60 -2.38
N ARG A 17 -5.64 -11.55 -1.63
CA ARG A 17 -6.65 -11.66 -0.58
C ARG A 17 -8.08 -11.42 -1.06
N PHE A 18 -8.28 -10.52 -2.02
CA PHE A 18 -9.62 -10.10 -2.43
C PHE A 18 -9.82 -10.28 -3.94
N GLU A 19 -10.83 -11.06 -4.30
CA GLU A 19 -11.24 -11.27 -5.68
C GLU A 19 -12.17 -10.14 -6.18
N GLY A 20 -12.11 -9.81 -7.47
CA GLY A 20 -13.01 -8.83 -8.09
C GLY A 20 -12.71 -7.36 -7.73
N LEU A 21 -11.54 -7.07 -7.18
CA LEU A 21 -11.10 -5.70 -6.90
C LEU A 21 -11.01 -4.86 -8.17
N VAL A 22 -11.42 -3.59 -8.05
CA VAL A 22 -11.15 -2.56 -9.05
C VAL A 22 -9.97 -1.72 -8.55
N THR A 23 -8.90 -1.67 -9.35
CA THR A 23 -7.69 -0.91 -9.04
C THR A 23 -7.48 0.21 -10.05
N ASP A 24 -7.34 1.44 -9.57
CA ASP A 24 -7.03 2.61 -10.40
C ASP A 24 -5.70 3.21 -9.93
N SER A 25 -4.73 3.35 -10.82
CA SER A 25 -3.45 4.00 -10.54
C SER A 25 -3.32 5.32 -11.28
N MET A 26 -2.72 6.30 -10.62
CA MET A 26 -2.47 7.62 -11.17
C MET A 26 -1.16 8.18 -10.64
N GLU A 27 -0.42 8.87 -11.50
CA GLU A 27 0.75 9.63 -11.10
C GLU A 27 0.36 11.11 -10.95
N MET A 28 0.73 11.71 -9.83
CA MET A 28 0.43 13.11 -9.54
C MET A 28 1.67 13.85 -9.04
N MET A 29 1.74 15.14 -9.34
CA MET A 29 2.73 16.04 -8.77
C MET A 29 2.14 16.69 -7.52
N THR A 30 2.85 16.61 -6.39
CA THR A 30 2.46 17.37 -5.20
C THR A 30 2.85 18.82 -5.39
N SER A 31 1.90 19.72 -5.18
CA SER A 31 2.18 21.16 -5.08
C SER A 31 2.71 21.48 -3.69
N ASP A 32 3.37 22.62 -3.53
CA ASP A 32 3.84 23.20 -2.24
C ASP A 32 2.72 23.42 -1.17
N GLY A 33 1.48 22.98 -1.44
CA GLY A 33 0.32 23.08 -0.55
C GLY A 33 -0.49 21.79 -0.35
N GLY A 34 0.04 20.62 -0.69
CA GLY A 34 -0.60 19.31 -0.41
C GLY A 34 -0.55 18.91 1.08
N ASP A 35 -0.58 17.61 1.40
CA ASP A 35 -0.35 17.06 2.75
C ASP A 35 1.03 17.47 3.34
N GLY A 36 1.87 18.15 2.56
CA GLY A 36 3.16 18.73 2.95
C GLY A 36 4.28 17.71 3.14
N ARG A 37 3.94 16.42 3.18
CA ARG A 37 4.88 15.32 3.48
C ARG A 37 5.48 14.67 2.25
N PHE A 38 4.75 14.69 1.14
CA PHE A 38 5.25 14.20 -0.14
C PHE A 38 5.74 15.37 -1.00
N PHE A 39 6.92 15.21 -1.58
CA PHE A 39 7.59 16.19 -2.42
C PHE A 39 7.83 15.62 -3.82
N GLY A 40 7.34 16.33 -4.84
CA GLY A 40 7.50 15.96 -6.24
C GLY A 40 6.48 14.93 -6.73
N LYS A 41 6.96 13.85 -7.34
CA LYS A 41 6.12 12.84 -7.99
C LYS A 41 5.61 11.82 -6.97
N VAL A 42 4.31 11.57 -6.98
CA VAL A 42 3.64 10.55 -6.15
C VAL A 42 2.85 9.60 -7.04
N VAL A 43 3.00 8.32 -6.78
CA VAL A 43 2.13 7.27 -7.32
C VAL A 43 0.98 7.05 -6.36
N ALA A 44 -0.24 7.24 -6.83
CA ALA A 44 -1.46 6.99 -6.07
C ALA A 44 -2.22 5.81 -6.66
N VAL A 45 -2.64 4.86 -5.83
CA VAL A 45 -3.46 3.71 -6.22
C VAL A 45 -4.70 3.69 -5.35
N ARG A 46 -5.86 3.47 -5.97
CA ARG A 46 -7.15 3.29 -5.29
C ARG A 46 -7.61 1.85 -5.47
N TYR A 47 -7.89 1.17 -4.37
CA TYR A 47 -8.50 -0.16 -4.38
C TYR A 47 -9.96 -0.04 -3.95
N ARG A 48 -10.87 -0.58 -4.77
CA ARG A 48 -12.32 -0.58 -4.53
C ARG A 48 -12.87 -2.01 -4.55
N GLY A 49 -13.97 -2.21 -3.85
CA GLY A 49 -14.62 -3.54 -3.72
C GLY A 49 -14.08 -4.35 -2.55
N LEU A 50 -13.49 -3.70 -1.55
CA LEU A 50 -13.02 -4.35 -0.34
C LEU A 50 -14.22 -4.63 0.60
N PRO A 51 -14.27 -5.79 1.27
CA PRO A 51 -15.44 -6.18 2.08
C PRO A 51 -15.56 -5.39 3.39
N GLN A 52 -14.44 -4.92 3.95
CA GLN A 52 -14.41 -4.24 5.25
C GLN A 52 -14.43 -2.70 5.13
N VAL A 53 -13.92 -2.17 4.02
CA VAL A 53 -13.88 -0.74 3.72
C VAL A 53 -14.33 -0.56 2.27
N PRO A 54 -15.16 0.44 1.93
CA PRO A 54 -15.63 0.59 0.54
C PRO A 54 -14.47 0.81 -0.44
N GLU A 55 -13.41 1.46 0.04
CA GLU A 55 -12.18 1.71 -0.69
C GLU A 55 -11.02 2.05 0.24
N ILE A 56 -9.79 1.86 -0.26
CA ILE A 56 -8.55 2.30 0.40
C ILE A 56 -7.61 2.91 -0.63
N TYR A 57 -6.80 3.87 -0.19
CA TYR A 57 -5.86 4.60 -1.02
C TYR A 57 -4.43 4.27 -0.60
N LEU A 58 -3.57 4.02 -1.58
CA LEU A 58 -2.14 3.92 -1.46
C LEU A 58 -1.52 5.15 -2.11
N ALA A 59 -0.58 5.80 -1.43
CA ALA A 59 0.24 6.85 -2.01
C ALA A 59 1.71 6.55 -1.69
N ILE A 60 2.56 6.56 -2.71
CA ILE A 60 3.99 6.28 -2.61
C ILE A 60 4.73 7.45 -3.24
N GLY A 61 5.67 8.02 -2.50
CA GLY A 61 6.46 9.14 -2.98
C GLY A 61 7.64 9.42 -2.07
N THR A 62 8.37 10.48 -2.36
CA THR A 62 9.51 10.91 -1.55
C THR A 62 9.12 12.08 -0.65
N THR A 63 9.77 12.22 0.50
CA THR A 63 9.70 13.42 1.33
C THR A 63 10.64 14.50 0.80
N GLU A 64 10.52 15.72 1.31
CA GLU A 64 11.47 16.81 1.00
C GLU A 64 12.92 16.44 1.36
N GLU A 65 13.11 15.66 2.42
CA GLU A 65 14.40 15.13 2.86
C GLU A 65 14.92 13.97 1.98
N GLY A 66 14.18 13.59 0.93
CA GLY A 66 14.55 12.53 -0.01
C GLY A 66 14.28 11.11 0.50
N ALA A 67 13.59 10.95 1.63
CA ALA A 67 13.21 9.62 2.13
C ALA A 67 11.99 9.09 1.36
N GLN A 68 11.97 7.80 1.04
CA GLN A 68 10.77 7.15 0.51
C GLN A 68 9.69 7.07 1.61
N MET A 69 8.45 7.39 1.27
CA MET A 69 7.31 7.35 2.17
C MET A 69 6.12 6.65 1.50
N VAL A 70 5.32 5.97 2.33
CA VAL A 70 4.09 5.30 1.95
C VAL A 70 2.97 5.77 2.84
N LYS A 71 1.82 6.09 2.25
CA LYS A 71 0.54 6.25 2.92
C LYS A 71 -0.40 5.17 2.43
N PHE A 72 -0.93 4.37 3.33
CA PHE A 72 -1.90 3.33 3.03
C PHE A 72 -3.10 3.47 3.95
N GLY A 73 -4.26 3.79 3.37
CA GLY A 73 -5.45 4.13 4.13
C GLY A 73 -5.20 5.28 5.10
N ARG A 74 -5.28 4.99 6.40
CA ARG A 74 -5.02 5.94 7.49
C ARG A 74 -3.62 5.83 8.08
N SER A 75 -2.85 4.85 7.63
CA SER A 75 -1.51 4.60 8.13
C SER A 75 -0.44 5.12 7.16
N GLU A 76 0.74 5.37 7.70
CA GLU A 76 1.87 5.86 6.94
C GLU A 76 3.17 5.30 7.48
N CYS A 77 4.18 5.22 6.62
CA CYS A 77 5.53 4.78 6.95
C CYS A 77 6.54 5.61 6.17
N VAL A 78 7.51 6.16 6.88
CA VAL A 78 8.72 6.75 6.29
C VAL A 78 9.80 5.67 6.29
N THR A 79 10.58 5.59 5.22
CA THR A 79 11.58 4.53 4.96
C THR A 79 11.00 3.11 4.98
N PRO A 80 10.01 2.80 4.11
CA PRO A 80 9.37 1.50 4.09
C PRO A 80 10.34 0.36 3.76
N MET A 81 10.34 -0.64 4.62
CA MET A 81 10.87 -1.98 4.37
C MET A 81 9.73 -3.01 4.44
N GLU A 82 9.98 -4.25 4.01
CA GLU A 82 8.98 -5.32 4.03
C GLU A 82 8.20 -5.47 5.36
N PRO A 83 8.83 -5.49 6.55
CA PRO A 83 8.09 -5.63 7.80
C PRO A 83 7.12 -4.46 8.07
N GLU A 84 7.48 -3.25 7.63
CA GLU A 84 6.63 -2.08 7.75
C GLU A 84 5.46 -2.16 6.77
N LEU A 85 5.70 -2.65 5.55
CA LEU A 85 4.62 -2.89 4.58
C LEU A 85 3.65 -3.97 5.07
N ASP A 86 4.16 -5.06 5.65
CA ASP A 86 3.36 -6.09 6.30
C ASP A 86 2.51 -5.51 7.44
N PHE A 87 3.10 -4.64 8.25
CA PHE A 87 2.37 -3.96 9.32
C PHE A 87 1.25 -3.07 8.78
N LEU A 88 1.49 -2.32 7.70
CA LEU A 88 0.46 -1.49 7.05
C LEU A 88 -0.69 -2.35 6.50
N LEU A 89 -0.37 -3.44 5.81
CA LEU A 89 -1.33 -4.41 5.27
C LEU A 89 -2.19 -5.04 6.36
N LEU A 90 -1.55 -5.44 7.46
CA LEU A 90 -2.24 -6.01 8.62
C LEU A 90 -3.15 -4.99 9.30
N LYS A 91 -2.66 -3.77 9.50
CA LYS A 91 -3.40 -2.74 10.24
C LYS A 91 -4.62 -2.23 9.49
N GLU A 92 -4.49 -2.00 8.18
CA GLU A 92 -5.56 -1.37 7.39
C GLU A 92 -6.53 -2.39 6.78
N LEU A 93 -6.03 -3.56 6.39
CA LEU A 93 -6.81 -4.57 5.66
C LEU A 93 -6.85 -5.94 6.34
N GLN A 94 -6.22 -6.08 7.51
CA GLN A 94 -6.12 -7.37 8.22
C GLN A 94 -5.47 -8.47 7.37
N ILE A 95 -4.57 -8.08 6.47
CA ILE A 95 -3.76 -9.01 5.67
C ILE A 95 -2.50 -9.35 6.46
N SER A 96 -2.40 -10.59 6.91
CA SER A 96 -1.15 -11.17 7.40
C SER A 96 -0.48 -11.94 6.27
N LYS A 97 0.78 -11.66 5.95
CA LYS A 97 1.58 -12.54 5.06
C LYS A 97 2.02 -13.85 5.73
N LYS A 98 1.72 -14.04 7.02
CA LYS A 98 1.85 -15.35 7.68
C LYS A 98 0.70 -16.25 7.22
N GLU A 99 1.10 -17.39 6.64
CA GLU A 99 0.28 -18.51 6.16
C GLU A 99 -0.10 -18.46 4.66
N SER A 100 0.92 -18.56 3.80
CA SER A 100 0.80 -19.33 2.54
C SER A 100 1.43 -20.73 2.64
N GLU A 101 1.65 -21.24 3.86
CA GLU A 101 2.05 -22.64 4.10
C GLU A 101 1.16 -23.24 5.19
N SER A 102 0.42 -24.29 4.83
CA SER A 102 -0.38 -25.21 5.66
C SER A 102 -1.90 -25.05 5.69
N ASP A 103 -2.56 -24.98 4.54
CA ASP A 103 -3.85 -25.68 4.36
C ASP A 103 -3.56 -26.99 3.62
N GLY A 104 -3.13 -27.98 4.39
CA GLY A 104 -2.54 -29.21 3.88
C GLY A 104 -2.42 -30.29 4.95
N LEU A 105 -3.43 -30.43 5.81
CA LEU A 105 -3.61 -31.66 6.57
C LEU A 105 -5.04 -32.17 6.36
N SER A 106 -5.20 -32.89 5.25
CA SER A 106 -6.37 -33.73 5.02
C SER A 106 -6.41 -34.86 6.05
N ALA A 107 -7.58 -34.99 6.68
CA ALA A 107 -8.25 -36.19 7.22
C ALA A 107 -7.41 -37.28 7.91
#